data_AF-A0A535X1V6-F1
#
_entry.id   AF-A0A535X1V6-F1
#
_cell.length_a   1.000
_cell.length_b   1.000
_cell.length_c   1.000
_cell.angle_alpha   90.00
_cell.angle_beta   90.00
_cell.angle_gamma   90.00
#
_symmetry.space_group_name_H-M   'P 1'
#
loop_
_entity.id
_entity.type
_entity.pdbx_description
1 polymer ?
#
loop_
_entity_poly.entity_id
_entity_poly.type
_entity_poly.pdbx_seq_one_letter_code
_entity_poly.pdbx_strand_id
1 'polypeptide(L)'
;MTHVHPDHTGGLTVGGKKVFPNAIVHMDWRELAYWTDKSAEENAPEPTRSFFKMVEPTVGPYIASGSVKTFDGETLLFPGLRSIPGYGHTPGQSYYVLESGGEKMIFWGDIIHVPDIQFYNPNITVKFDVDSAAAAARRKRDFADAAKNRTLVAMQHMHFPGVGHVAREGNHYRWLPLPYVNDSKPVVSESKRAQ
;
A
#
# COMPACT_ATOMS: atom_id res chain seq x y z
N MET A 1 4.88 -2.44 -5.30
CA MET A 1 5.33 -2.04 -3.95
C MET A 1 4.52 -0.83 -3.51
N THR A 2 3.85 -0.87 -2.36
CA THR A 2 3.05 0.26 -1.84
C THR A 2 3.96 1.46 -1.56
N HIS A 3 5.03 1.25 -0.80
CA HIS A 3 6.09 2.23 -0.53
C HIS A 3 7.36 1.50 -0.06
N VAL A 4 8.48 2.22 0.08
CA VAL A 4 9.79 1.65 0.45
C VAL A 4 10.07 1.86 1.94
N HIS A 5 9.27 1.20 2.79
CA HIS A 5 9.64 0.95 4.19
C HIS A 5 10.16 -0.48 4.39
N PRO A 6 11.02 -0.71 5.40
CA PRO A 6 11.71 -1.97 5.57
C PRO A 6 10.80 -3.18 5.77
N ASP A 7 9.62 -3.00 6.36
CA ASP A 7 8.64 -4.07 6.58
C ASP A 7 7.83 -4.41 5.32
N HIS A 8 7.84 -3.53 4.30
CA HIS A 8 7.23 -3.76 2.99
C HIS A 8 8.25 -4.33 1.99
N THR A 9 9.50 -3.86 2.05
CA THR A 9 10.57 -4.25 1.12
C THR A 9 11.51 -5.32 1.67
N GLY A 10 11.53 -5.56 2.97
CA GLY A 10 12.45 -6.48 3.65
C GLY A 10 12.41 -7.91 3.12
N GLY A 11 11.24 -8.35 2.62
CA GLY A 11 11.08 -9.66 2.00
C GLY A 11 11.62 -9.77 0.56
N LEU A 12 12.04 -8.67 -0.08
CA LEU A 12 12.55 -8.70 -1.45
C LEU A 12 13.94 -9.34 -1.54
N THR A 13 14.77 -9.12 -0.53
CA THR A 13 16.17 -9.56 -0.49
C THR A 13 16.50 -10.16 0.86
N VAL A 14 17.12 -11.34 0.86
CA VAL A 14 17.60 -12.00 2.07
C VAL A 14 19.05 -12.42 1.85
N GLY A 15 19.94 -12.03 2.77
CA GLY A 15 21.37 -12.31 2.65
C GLY A 15 22.00 -11.76 1.36
N GLY A 16 21.56 -10.59 0.90
CA GLY A 16 22.02 -9.94 -0.33
C GLY A 16 21.52 -10.57 -1.63
N LYS A 17 20.64 -11.58 -1.57
CA LYS A 17 20.09 -12.27 -2.75
C LYS A 17 18.62 -11.89 -2.96
N LYS A 18 18.25 -11.63 -4.22
CA LYS A 18 16.86 -11.46 -4.64
C LYS A 18 16.06 -12.73 -4.29
N VAL A 19 15.03 -12.59 -3.45
CA VAL A 19 14.08 -13.68 -3.12
C VAL A 19 13.23 -14.04 -4.35
N PHE A 20 12.90 -13.05 -5.18
CA PHE A 20 12.14 -13.21 -6.41
C PHE A 20 13.01 -12.87 -7.63
N PRO A 21 13.92 -13.77 -8.05
CA PRO A 21 14.98 -13.43 -9.01
C PRO A 21 14.47 -12.99 -10.39
N ASN A 22 13.30 -13.47 -10.80
CA ASN A 22 12.67 -13.18 -12.10
C ASN A 22 11.61 -12.08 -12.03
N ALA A 23 11.35 -11.50 -10.85
CA ALA A 23 10.32 -10.48 -10.69
C ALA A 23 10.84 -9.09 -11.08
N ILE A 24 9.97 -8.29 -11.69
CA ILE A 24 10.14 -6.84 -11.83
C ILE A 24 9.41 -6.18 -10.67
N VAL A 25 10.12 -5.35 -9.91
CA VAL A 25 9.52 -4.58 -8.81
C VAL A 25 8.94 -3.29 -9.37
N HIS A 26 7.61 -3.18 -9.32
CA HIS A 26 6.91 -1.95 -9.69
C HIS A 26 6.73 -1.03 -8.49
N MET A 27 7.04 0.26 -8.63
CA MET A 27 6.80 1.29 -7.61
C MET A 27 6.65 2.68 -8.24
N ASP A 28 6.07 3.61 -7.51
CA ASP A 28 5.99 5.00 -7.97
C ASP A 28 7.41 5.60 -8.07
N TRP A 29 7.66 6.41 -9.10
CA TRP A 29 8.97 7.04 -9.27
C TRP A 29 9.34 7.93 -8.07
N ARG A 30 8.35 8.53 -7.39
CA ARG A 30 8.58 9.36 -6.20
C ARG A 30 9.09 8.56 -5.01
N GLU A 31 8.75 7.28 -4.91
CA GLU A 31 9.35 6.40 -3.90
C GLU A 31 10.83 6.21 -4.19
N LEU A 32 11.16 5.74 -5.40
CA LEU A 32 12.54 5.47 -5.75
C LEU A 32 13.40 6.73 -5.62
N ALA A 33 12.90 7.86 -6.12
CA ALA A 33 13.59 9.14 -6.04
C ALA A 33 13.82 9.59 -4.60
N TYR A 34 12.79 9.55 -3.75
CA TYR A 34 12.93 9.99 -2.35
C TYR A 34 13.92 9.11 -1.59
N TRP A 35 13.75 7.79 -1.62
CA TRP A 35 14.54 6.87 -0.79
C TRP A 35 15.98 6.66 -1.26
N THR A 36 16.32 7.10 -2.48
CA THR A 36 17.71 7.08 -2.99
C THR A 36 18.38 8.46 -2.97
N ASP A 37 17.67 9.49 -2.51
CA ASP A 37 18.19 10.84 -2.41
C ASP A 37 18.98 11.06 -1.11
N LYS A 38 20.26 11.41 -1.24
CA LYS A 38 21.15 11.64 -0.09
C LYS A 38 20.77 12.86 0.73
N SER A 39 20.26 13.92 0.08
CA SER A 39 19.85 15.13 0.79
C SER A 39 18.60 14.87 1.63
N ALA A 40 17.66 14.07 1.10
CA ALA A 40 16.50 13.61 1.83
C ALA A 40 16.90 12.75 3.04
N GLU A 41 17.87 11.84 2.90
CA GLU A 41 18.42 11.06 4.02
C GLU A 41 19.01 11.97 5.11
N GLU A 42 19.90 12.89 4.73
CA GLU A 42 20.59 13.79 5.67
C GLU A 42 19.60 14.66 6.45
N ASN A 43 18.55 15.14 5.81
CA ASN A 43 17.54 16.01 6.40
C ASN A 43 16.40 15.25 7.09
N ALA A 44 16.27 13.93 6.90
CA ALA A 44 15.21 13.15 7.52
C ALA A 44 15.39 13.06 9.04
N PRO A 45 14.30 13.17 9.83
CA PRO A 45 14.34 12.89 11.26
C PRO A 45 14.47 11.38 11.50
N GLU A 46 14.86 10.98 12.71
CA GLU A 46 14.67 9.60 13.15
C GLU A 46 13.18 9.36 13.50
N PRO A 47 12.63 8.17 13.17
CA PRO A 47 13.32 6.98 12.65
C PRO A 47 13.46 6.93 11.12
N THR A 48 12.85 7.85 10.36
CA THR A 48 12.83 7.84 8.89
C THR A 48 14.23 7.76 8.29
N ARG A 49 15.21 8.50 8.84
CA ARG A 49 16.61 8.44 8.39
C ARG A 49 17.18 7.01 8.44
N SER A 50 16.88 6.22 9.48
CA SER A 50 17.34 4.83 9.55
C SER A 50 16.78 3.94 8.43
N PHE A 51 15.61 4.28 7.87
CA PHE A 51 14.98 3.51 6.80
C PHE A 51 15.66 3.70 5.44
N PHE A 52 16.27 4.87 5.16
CA PHE A 52 17.10 5.08 3.96
C PHE A 52 18.23 4.05 3.86
N LYS A 53 18.86 3.72 4.99
CA LYS A 53 19.94 2.71 5.05
C LYS A 53 19.47 1.31 4.71
N MET A 54 18.17 1.03 4.82
CA MET A 54 17.58 -0.26 4.48
C MET A 54 17.29 -0.41 2.99
N VAL A 55 17.41 0.65 2.19
CA VAL A 55 17.18 0.57 0.74
C VAL A 55 18.19 -0.37 0.07
N GLU A 56 19.47 -0.24 0.41
CA GLU A 56 20.55 -1.09 -0.15
C GLU A 56 20.30 -2.58 0.14
N PRO A 57 20.12 -3.04 1.39
CA PRO A 57 19.94 -4.46 1.67
C PRO A 57 18.58 -5.02 1.24
N THR A 58 17.60 -4.18 0.88
CA THR A 58 16.25 -4.62 0.49
C THR A 58 15.98 -4.49 -1.01
N VAL A 59 15.85 -3.26 -1.50
CA VAL A 59 15.52 -2.94 -2.91
C VAL A 59 16.79 -2.89 -3.77
N GLY A 60 17.95 -2.63 -3.18
CA GLY A 60 19.25 -2.44 -3.85
C GLY A 60 19.59 -3.49 -4.91
N PRO A 61 19.49 -4.81 -4.65
CA PRO A 61 19.77 -5.83 -5.66
C PRO A 61 18.84 -5.78 -6.88
N TYR A 62 17.60 -5.33 -6.73
CA TYR A 62 16.69 -5.15 -7.85
C TYR A 62 17.04 -3.89 -8.64
N ILE A 63 17.46 -2.80 -7.97
CA ILE A 63 17.98 -1.59 -8.64
C ILE A 63 19.23 -1.92 -9.44
N ALA A 64 20.22 -2.55 -8.81
CA ALA A 64 21.50 -2.89 -9.42
C ALA A 64 21.37 -3.83 -10.64
N SER A 65 20.36 -4.69 -10.64
CA SER A 65 20.06 -5.60 -11.76
C SER A 65 19.08 -5.02 -12.79
N GLY A 66 18.68 -3.75 -12.68
CA GLY A 66 17.69 -3.13 -13.57
C GLY A 66 16.29 -3.74 -13.48
N SER A 67 15.99 -4.47 -12.40
CA SER A 67 14.72 -5.17 -12.16
C SER A 67 13.70 -4.31 -11.40
N VAL A 68 13.83 -2.99 -11.45
CA VAL A 68 12.84 -2.02 -10.92
C VAL A 68 12.23 -1.27 -12.10
N LYS A 69 10.90 -1.20 -12.14
CA LYS A 69 10.15 -0.41 -13.13
C LYS A 69 9.29 0.62 -12.42
N THR A 70 9.57 1.89 -12.65
CA THR A 70 8.80 2.97 -12.05
C THR A 70 7.53 3.28 -12.85
N PHE A 71 6.54 3.87 -12.18
CA PHE A 71 5.33 4.46 -12.77
C PHE A 71 5.04 5.82 -12.12
N ASP A 72 4.06 6.58 -12.63
CA ASP A 72 3.67 7.88 -12.07
C ASP A 72 2.20 7.91 -11.67
N GLY A 73 1.93 7.80 -10.38
CA GLY A 73 0.60 7.93 -9.80
C GLY A 73 -0.37 6.89 -10.31
N GLU A 74 -1.50 7.33 -10.88
CA GLU A 74 -2.50 6.41 -11.42
C GLU A 74 -1.99 5.78 -12.72
N THR A 75 -1.83 4.47 -12.73
CA THR A 75 -1.29 3.74 -13.87
C THR A 75 -1.86 2.33 -13.92
N LEU A 76 -2.36 1.90 -15.08
CA LEU A 76 -2.71 0.50 -15.31
C LEU A 76 -1.42 -0.32 -15.42
N LEU A 77 -1.19 -1.23 -14.47
CA LEU A 77 0.04 -2.03 -14.42
C LEU A 77 -0.14 -3.36 -15.14
N PHE A 78 -1.28 -4.01 -14.91
CA PHE A 78 -1.66 -5.28 -15.49
C PHE A 78 -3.18 -5.32 -15.70
N PRO A 79 -3.74 -6.27 -16.49
CA PRO A 79 -5.18 -6.43 -16.59
C PRO A 79 -5.83 -6.57 -15.20
N GLY A 80 -6.78 -5.68 -14.91
CA GLY A 80 -7.49 -5.64 -13.63
C GLY A 80 -6.68 -5.06 -12.45
N LEU A 81 -5.40 -4.73 -12.60
CA LEU A 81 -4.58 -4.16 -11.52
C LEU A 81 -3.98 -2.81 -11.92
N ARG A 82 -4.41 -1.75 -11.23
CA ARG A 82 -3.89 -0.39 -11.41
C ARG A 82 -3.40 0.20 -10.10
N SER A 83 -2.38 1.04 -10.17
CA SER A 83 -2.02 1.92 -9.05
C SER A 83 -2.97 3.12 -9.00
N ILE A 84 -3.15 3.67 -7.81
CA ILE A 84 -3.65 5.02 -7.60
C ILE A 84 -2.75 5.72 -6.59
N PRO A 85 -2.64 7.06 -6.64
CA PRO A 85 -1.95 7.84 -5.62
C PRO A 85 -2.38 7.42 -4.23
N GLY A 86 -1.47 7.36 -3.25
CA GLY A 86 -1.67 7.02 -1.83
C GLY A 86 -0.89 7.96 -0.89
N TYR A 87 -0.47 9.12 -1.40
CA TYR A 87 0.63 9.93 -0.84
C TYR A 87 0.34 10.51 0.55
N GLY A 88 1.41 10.71 1.31
CA GLY A 88 1.41 11.34 2.63
C GLY A 88 2.33 10.57 3.58
N HIS A 89 2.03 9.28 3.80
CA HIS A 89 2.88 8.40 4.59
C HIS A 89 4.31 8.38 4.05
N THR A 90 4.44 8.22 2.74
CA THR A 90 5.65 8.51 1.97
C THR A 90 5.30 9.33 0.72
N PRO A 91 6.26 10.01 0.06
CA PRO A 91 5.99 10.88 -1.09
C PRO A 91 5.40 10.15 -2.32
N GLY A 92 5.66 8.85 -2.46
CA GLY A 92 5.18 8.01 -3.55
C GLY A 92 4.33 6.83 -3.10
N GLN A 93 3.84 6.80 -1.85
CA GLN A 93 2.96 5.72 -1.39
C GLN A 93 1.83 5.53 -2.41
N SER A 94 1.67 4.29 -2.86
CA SER A 94 0.71 3.90 -3.87
C SER A 94 -0.27 2.89 -3.30
N TYR A 95 -1.54 3.08 -3.64
CA TYR A 95 -2.54 2.04 -3.43
C TYR A 95 -2.69 1.23 -4.71
N TYR A 96 -3.17 0.01 -4.58
CA TYR A 96 -3.46 -0.85 -5.72
C TYR A 96 -4.94 -1.18 -5.75
N VAL A 97 -5.57 -0.95 -6.89
CA VAL A 97 -6.96 -1.31 -7.15
C VAL A 97 -6.96 -2.58 -7.99
N LEU A 98 -7.56 -3.64 -7.47
CA LEU A 98 -7.78 -4.90 -8.17
C LEU A 98 -9.27 -5.02 -8.53
N GLU A 99 -9.55 -5.19 -9.82
CA GLU A 99 -10.90 -5.35 -10.37
C GLU A 99 -10.96 -6.64 -11.20
N SER A 100 -11.96 -7.49 -10.90
CA SER A 100 -12.18 -8.75 -11.61
C SER A 100 -13.63 -9.20 -11.48
N GLY A 101 -14.27 -9.60 -12.58
CA GLY A 101 -15.64 -10.13 -12.54
C GLY A 101 -16.70 -9.17 -11.99
N GLY A 102 -16.48 -7.85 -12.08
CA GLY A 102 -17.35 -6.83 -11.49
C GLY A 102 -17.08 -6.52 -10.02
N GLU A 103 -16.21 -7.30 -9.36
CA GLU A 103 -15.76 -7.08 -8.00
C GLU A 103 -14.53 -6.18 -7.95
N LYS A 104 -14.36 -5.45 -6.84
CA LYS A 104 -13.25 -4.49 -6.64
C LYS A 104 -12.73 -4.54 -5.21
N MET A 105 -11.41 -4.53 -5.08
CA MET A 105 -10.71 -4.40 -3.81
C MET A 105 -9.57 -3.37 -3.92
N ILE A 106 -9.33 -2.59 -2.86
CA ILE A 106 -8.21 -1.66 -2.81
C ILE A 106 -7.22 -2.03 -1.70
N PHE A 107 -5.95 -2.19 -2.05
CA PHE A 107 -4.85 -2.38 -1.12
C PHE A 107 -4.25 -1.01 -0.78
N TRP A 108 -4.41 -0.57 0.46
CA TRP A 108 -4.06 0.78 0.90
C TRP A 108 -2.65 0.90 1.50
N GLY A 109 -1.89 -0.18 1.65
CA GLY A 109 -0.61 -0.14 2.34
C GLY A 109 -0.75 0.49 3.73
N ASP A 110 0.05 1.52 4.00
CA ASP A 110 0.18 2.17 5.31
C ASP A 110 -0.65 3.45 5.38
N ILE A 111 -1.95 3.29 5.17
CA ILE A 111 -2.89 4.36 5.50
C ILE A 111 -3.10 4.46 7.02
N ILE A 112 -2.89 3.37 7.78
CA ILE A 112 -2.97 3.31 9.24
C ILE A 112 -1.88 2.40 9.83
N HIS A 113 -1.64 2.55 11.14
CA HIS A 113 -0.75 1.72 11.95
C HIS A 113 -1.35 1.31 13.30
N VAL A 114 -2.28 2.10 13.85
CA VAL A 114 -2.92 1.86 15.15
C VAL A 114 -4.45 1.89 14.97
N PRO A 115 -5.07 0.79 14.49
CA PRO A 115 -6.48 0.74 14.11
C PRO A 115 -7.43 1.28 15.17
N ASP A 116 -7.27 0.82 16.41
CA ASP A 116 -8.17 1.16 17.52
C ASP A 116 -8.22 2.66 17.80
N ILE A 117 -7.20 3.40 17.39
CA ILE A 117 -7.09 4.85 17.57
C ILE A 117 -7.45 5.59 16.28
N GLN A 118 -6.91 5.19 15.14
CA GLN A 118 -6.99 5.96 13.90
C GLN A 118 -8.33 5.84 13.17
N PHE A 119 -9.09 4.76 13.39
CA PHE A 119 -10.49 4.73 12.96
C PHE A 119 -11.36 5.68 13.78
N TYR A 120 -11.11 5.77 15.10
CA TYR A 120 -11.81 6.70 15.97
C TYR A 120 -11.44 8.16 15.68
N ASN A 121 -10.15 8.46 15.52
CA ASN A 121 -9.66 9.78 15.16
C ASN A 121 -8.63 9.71 14.02
N PRO A 122 -9.06 9.89 12.76
CA PRO A 122 -8.17 9.78 11.60
C PRO A 122 -7.14 10.92 11.49
N ASN A 123 -7.21 11.95 12.35
CA ASN A 123 -6.19 12.99 12.42
C ASN A 123 -4.93 12.56 13.18
N ILE A 124 -4.98 11.45 13.93
CA ILE A 124 -3.81 10.96 14.67
C ILE A 124 -2.84 10.31 13.67
N THR A 125 -1.62 10.85 13.61
CA THR A 125 -0.54 10.42 12.72
C THR A 125 0.50 9.60 13.47
N VAL A 126 1.45 9.04 12.74
CA VAL A 126 2.60 8.34 13.31
C VAL A 126 3.89 9.04 12.94
N LYS A 127 4.95 8.84 13.74
CA LYS A 127 6.29 9.39 13.44
C LYS A 127 6.89 8.87 12.12
N PHE A 128 6.32 7.79 11.57
CA PHE A 128 6.71 7.20 10.30
C PHE A 128 6.09 7.93 9.09
N ASP A 129 5.12 8.83 9.29
CA ASP A 129 4.56 9.64 8.21
C ASP A 129 5.55 10.74 7.82
N VAL A 130 6.09 10.67 6.59
CA VAL A 130 7.00 11.70 6.03
C VAL A 130 6.29 13.06 5.96
N ASP A 131 5.04 13.08 5.52
CA ASP A 131 4.14 14.23 5.65
C ASP A 131 2.89 13.82 6.44
N SER A 132 2.97 14.05 7.75
CA SER A 132 1.87 13.78 8.69
C SER A 132 0.56 14.49 8.31
N ALA A 133 0.63 15.73 7.82
CA ALA A 133 -0.57 16.50 7.49
C ALA A 133 -1.25 15.91 6.24
N ALA A 134 -0.47 15.59 5.20
CA ALA A 134 -0.96 14.92 4.01
C ALA A 134 -1.48 13.52 4.33
N ALA A 135 -0.79 12.73 5.17
CA ALA A 135 -1.21 11.39 5.58
C ALA A 135 -2.59 11.42 6.30
N ALA A 136 -2.78 12.35 7.24
CA ALA A 136 -4.06 12.53 7.93
C ALA A 136 -5.18 13.00 6.97
N ALA A 137 -4.89 13.95 6.09
CA ALA A 137 -5.86 14.43 5.10
C ALA A 137 -6.27 13.30 4.14
N ARG A 138 -5.29 12.52 3.70
CA ARG A 138 -5.46 11.35 2.83
C ARG A 138 -6.34 10.29 3.48
N ARG A 139 -5.99 9.87 4.69
CA ARG A 139 -6.75 8.90 5.50
C ARG A 139 -8.21 9.30 5.65
N LYS A 140 -8.47 10.55 6.02
CA LYS A 140 -9.84 11.07 6.18
C LYS A 140 -10.67 10.96 4.90
N ARG A 141 -10.08 11.34 3.77
CA ARG A 141 -10.75 11.30 2.47
C ARG A 141 -11.07 9.87 2.08
N ASP A 142 -10.09 8.97 2.13
CA ASP A 142 -10.31 7.60 1.67
C ASP A 142 -11.22 6.80 2.60
N PHE A 143 -11.22 7.09 3.92
CA PHE A 143 -12.20 6.55 4.84
C PHE A 143 -13.62 7.02 4.52
N ALA A 144 -13.81 8.32 4.21
CA ALA A 144 -15.10 8.85 3.81
C ALA A 144 -15.59 8.19 2.52
N ASP A 145 -14.71 8.07 1.53
CA ASP A 145 -15.03 7.48 0.22
C ASP A 145 -15.32 5.99 0.34
N ALA A 146 -14.55 5.23 1.11
CA ALA A 146 -14.79 3.81 1.34
C ALA A 146 -16.09 3.56 2.11
N ALA A 147 -16.38 4.37 3.13
CA ALA A 147 -17.64 4.27 3.88
C ALA A 147 -18.86 4.60 3.02
N LYS A 148 -18.75 5.61 2.16
CA LYS A 148 -19.83 5.98 1.22
C LYS A 148 -20.08 4.88 0.20
N ASN A 149 -19.02 4.32 -0.38
CA ASN A 149 -19.10 3.40 -1.51
C ASN A 149 -19.10 1.92 -1.11
N ARG A 150 -18.99 1.61 0.19
CA ARG A 150 -18.84 0.25 0.72
C ARG A 150 -17.69 -0.49 0.04
N THR A 151 -16.56 0.18 -0.13
CA THR A 151 -15.39 -0.38 -0.79
C THR A 151 -14.75 -1.45 0.08
N LEU A 152 -14.47 -2.63 -0.50
CA LEU A 152 -13.63 -3.64 0.13
C LEU A 152 -12.16 -3.21 0.08
N VAL A 153 -11.49 -3.23 1.22
CA VAL A 153 -10.12 -2.74 1.35
C VAL A 153 -9.24 -3.72 2.13
N ALA A 154 -7.94 -3.71 1.82
CA ALA A 154 -6.89 -4.32 2.64
C ALA A 154 -5.90 -3.24 3.11
N MET A 155 -5.46 -3.36 4.35
CA MET A 155 -4.46 -2.47 4.95
C MET A 155 -3.41 -3.30 5.68
N GLN A 156 -2.14 -2.90 5.56
CA GLN A 156 -1.01 -3.76 5.96
C GLN A 156 -0.92 -3.96 7.48
N HIS A 157 -1.14 -2.89 8.25
CA HIS A 157 -1.03 -2.90 9.71
C HIS A 157 -2.37 -3.06 10.43
N MET A 158 -3.27 -3.82 9.83
CA MET A 158 -4.48 -4.29 10.49
C MET A 158 -4.24 -5.63 11.18
N HIS A 159 -5.12 -5.98 12.11
CA HIS A 159 -5.21 -7.36 12.57
C HIS A 159 -5.43 -8.29 11.37
N PHE A 160 -4.58 -9.31 11.24
CA PHE A 160 -4.65 -10.28 10.14
C PHE A 160 -6.06 -10.92 10.09
N PRO A 161 -6.70 -11.03 8.89
CA PRO A 161 -6.14 -10.87 7.54
C PRO A 161 -6.12 -9.42 7.01
N GLY A 162 -6.61 -8.45 7.77
CA GLY A 162 -6.57 -7.05 7.38
C GLY A 162 -7.50 -6.66 6.22
N VAL A 163 -8.49 -7.50 5.90
CA VAL A 163 -9.46 -7.28 4.82
C VAL A 163 -10.85 -6.99 5.38
N GLY A 164 -11.56 -6.03 4.80
CA GLY A 164 -12.87 -5.62 5.30
C GLY A 164 -13.37 -4.32 4.69
N HIS A 165 -14.31 -3.69 5.38
CA HIS A 165 -14.94 -2.44 4.97
C HIS A 165 -14.75 -1.38 6.05
N VAL A 166 -14.76 -0.11 5.63
CA VAL A 166 -14.84 1.03 6.54
C VAL A 166 -16.31 1.48 6.60
N ALA A 167 -16.83 1.72 7.78
CA ALA A 167 -18.16 2.30 7.99
C ALA A 167 -18.06 3.61 8.75
N ARG A 168 -18.99 4.54 8.50
CA ARG A 168 -19.12 5.76 9.29
C ARG A 168 -19.96 5.46 10.54
N GLU A 169 -19.50 5.94 11.69
CA GLU A 169 -20.20 5.81 12.97
C GLU A 169 -20.14 7.18 13.67
N GLY A 170 -21.24 7.94 13.61
CA GLY A 170 -21.25 9.32 14.09
C GLY A 170 -20.19 10.19 13.40
N ASN A 171 -19.22 10.66 14.20
CA ASN A 171 -18.12 11.53 13.76
C ASN A 171 -16.80 10.78 13.52
N HIS A 172 -16.80 9.46 13.67
CA HIS A 172 -15.64 8.60 13.47
C HIS A 172 -15.94 7.47 12.48
N TYR A 173 -14.99 6.55 12.32
CA TYR A 173 -15.12 5.38 11.47
C TYR A 173 -14.98 4.10 12.28
N ARG A 174 -15.59 3.03 11.78
CA ARG A 174 -15.48 1.68 12.34
C ARG A 174 -14.96 0.72 11.28
N TRP A 175 -14.06 -0.16 11.68
CA TRP A 175 -13.62 -1.28 10.85
C TRP A 175 -14.63 -2.42 10.91
N LEU A 176 -15.02 -2.92 9.74
CA LEU A 176 -15.87 -4.10 9.59
C LEU A 176 -15.02 -5.21 8.94
N PRO A 177 -14.42 -6.12 9.73
CA PRO A 177 -13.63 -7.20 9.15
C PRO A 177 -14.49 -8.09 8.26
N LEU A 178 -13.91 -8.56 7.15
CA LEU A 178 -14.57 -9.52 6.30
C LEU A 178 -14.84 -10.80 7.11
N PRO A 179 -16.08 -11.32 7.17
CA PRO A 179 -16.37 -12.53 7.90
C PRO A 179 -15.64 -13.72 7.27
N TYR A 180 -15.22 -14.65 8.11
CA TYR A 180 -14.77 -15.95 7.63
C TYR A 180 -15.93 -16.67 6.93
N VAL A 181 -15.66 -17.18 5.74
CA VAL A 181 -16.57 -18.02 4.94
C VAL A 181 -15.80 -19.21 4.39
N ASN A 182 -16.45 -20.37 4.27
CA ASN A 182 -15.87 -21.60 3.70
C ASN A 182 -16.69 -22.17 2.54
N ASP A 183 -17.69 -21.41 2.07
CA ASP A 183 -18.65 -21.78 1.03
C ASP A 183 -18.49 -20.94 -0.25
N SER A 184 -17.32 -20.32 -0.45
CA SER A 184 -17.03 -19.56 -1.66
C SER A 184 -17.12 -20.46 -2.89
N LYS A 185 -18.16 -20.25 -3.69
CA LYS A 185 -18.31 -20.92 -4.98
C LYS A 185 -17.21 -20.42 -5.92
N PRO A 186 -16.51 -21.30 -6.67
CA PRO A 186 -15.56 -20.86 -7.66
C PRO A 186 -16.23 -19.91 -8.64
N VAL A 187 -15.59 -18.77 -8.95
CA VAL A 187 -15.99 -17.92 -10.07
C VAL A 187 -15.72 -18.72 -11.34
N VAL A 188 -16.74 -19.38 -11.87
CA VAL A 188 -16.67 -20.04 -13.18
C VAL A 188 -16.66 -18.92 -14.22
N SER A 189 -15.50 -18.63 -14.81
CA SER A 189 -15.44 -17.70 -15.93
C SER A 189 -16.18 -18.33 -17.12
N GLU A 190 -17.21 -17.66 -17.62
CA GLU A 190 -17.94 -18.07 -18.83
C GLU A 190 -17.12 -17.80 -20.11
N SER A 191 -15.84 -18.16 -20.16
CA SER A 191 -15.00 -17.96 -21.35
C SER A 191 -14.86 -19.20 -22.25
N LYS A 192 -15.77 -20.18 -22.14
CA LYS A 192 -15.85 -21.32 -23.09
C LYS A 192 -17.30 -21.76 -23.36
N ARG A 193 -18.06 -20.93 -24.07
CA ARG A 193 -19.18 -21.39 -24.92
C ARG A 193 -19.17 -20.61 -26.24
N ALA A 194 -18.20 -20.95 -27.09
CA ALA A 194 -18.25 -20.75 -28.53
C ALA A 194 -17.32 -21.77 -29.18
N GLN A 195 -17.86 -22.95 -29.45
CA GLN A 195 -17.45 -23.87 -30.51
C GLN A 195 -18.72 -24.31 -31.23
#